data_AF-A0A661AR28-F1
#
_entry.id   AF-A0A661AR28-F1
#
_cell.length_a   1.000
_cell.length_b   1.000
_cell.length_c   1.000
_cell.angle_alpha   90.00
_cell.angle_beta   90.00
_cell.angle_gamma   90.00
#
_symmetry.space_group_name_H-M   'P 1'
#
loop_
_entity.id
_entity.type
_entity.pdbx_description
1 polymer ?
#
loop_
_entity_poly.entity_id
_entity_poly.type
_entity_poly.pdbx_seq_one_letter_code
_entity_poly.pdbx_strand_id
1 'polypeptide(L)'
;MRKSPENLLLSEISLLPSRGKKWSVRAAAVFPNSYPVGMSNIGFLTLFARMHDFHQLYPQRFFKNFDVSLEERMPLSAFPIIAASIAYEMDFFNFVDMLRRGGVPADARQRENSIVIVGGAAVTINPVPLSLVADAIFIGQGKNSIRRIMRVVAENPPGISSKMEILNILSK
;
A
#
# COMPACT_ATOMS: atom_id res chain seq x y z
N MET A 1 -4.65 -4.20 -26.66
CA MET A 1 -5.97 -4.00 -26.01
C MET A 1 -5.75 -3.91 -24.50
N ARG A 2 -6.00 -2.77 -23.84
CA ARG A 2 -5.92 -2.71 -22.36
C ARG A 2 -7.05 -3.58 -21.80
N LYS A 3 -6.72 -4.63 -21.03
CA LYS A 3 -7.74 -5.47 -20.36
C LYS A 3 -8.45 -4.65 -19.28
N SER A 4 -9.76 -4.83 -19.13
CA SER A 4 -10.52 -4.25 -18.02
C SER A 4 -10.08 -4.87 -16.68
N PRO A 5 -10.22 -4.15 -15.53
CA PRO A 5 -9.95 -4.69 -14.20
C PRO A 5 -10.56 -6.07 -13.94
N GLU A 6 -11.82 -6.27 -14.33
CA GLU A 6 -12.54 -7.53 -14.17
C GLU A 6 -11.87 -8.68 -14.94
N ASN A 7 -11.47 -8.43 -16.19
CA ASN A 7 -10.77 -9.42 -17.01
C ASN A 7 -9.38 -9.76 -16.48
N LEU A 8 -8.72 -8.82 -15.77
CA LEU A 8 -7.45 -9.09 -15.10
C LEU A 8 -7.66 -10.02 -13.91
N LEU A 9 -8.60 -9.71 -13.02
CA LEU A 9 -8.93 -10.54 -11.85
C LEU A 9 -9.38 -11.94 -12.25
N LEU A 10 -10.22 -12.07 -13.28
CA LEU A 10 -10.66 -13.38 -13.79
C LEU A 10 -9.51 -14.22 -14.37
N SER A 11 -8.45 -13.56 -14.85
CA SER A 11 -7.26 -14.25 -15.37
C SER A 11 -6.24 -14.62 -14.31
N GLU A 12 -6.42 -14.17 -13.06
CA GLU A 12 -5.55 -14.51 -11.94
C GLU A 12 -6.08 -15.74 -11.19
N ILE A 13 -5.25 -16.78 -11.09
CA ILE A 13 -5.56 -17.93 -10.23
C ILE A 13 -5.27 -17.53 -8.78
N SER A 14 -6.32 -17.04 -8.12
CA SER A 14 -6.48 -16.94 -6.66
C SER A 14 -5.38 -16.21 -5.89
N LEU A 15 -5.41 -14.87 -5.93
CA LEU A 15 -5.00 -14.04 -4.79
C LEU A 15 -6.21 -13.46 -4.04
N LEU A 16 -7.43 -13.84 -4.44
CA LEU A 16 -8.62 -13.31 -3.82
C LEU A 16 -8.76 -13.85 -2.39
N PRO A 17 -9.06 -12.97 -1.42
CA PRO A 17 -9.28 -13.39 -0.05
C PRO A 17 -10.35 -14.49 0.04
N SER A 18 -10.12 -15.49 0.88
CA SER A 18 -11.14 -16.50 1.20
C SER A 18 -12.42 -15.78 1.67
N ARG A 19 -13.56 -16.02 1.01
CA ARG A 19 -14.86 -15.36 1.25
C ARG A 19 -15.41 -15.47 2.69
N GLY A 20 -14.71 -16.14 3.60
CA GLY A 20 -15.10 -16.34 5.01
C GLY A 20 -14.24 -15.64 6.06
N LYS A 21 -13.20 -14.87 5.69
CA LYS A 21 -12.42 -14.09 6.67
C LYS A 21 -13.21 -12.83 7.08
N LYS A 22 -13.29 -12.57 8.40
CA LYS A 22 -13.84 -11.32 8.95
C LYS A 22 -12.77 -10.25 8.90
N TRP A 23 -12.95 -9.29 8.00
CA TRP A 23 -12.04 -8.14 7.85
C TRP A 23 -12.57 -6.94 8.60
N SER A 24 -11.66 -6.14 9.17
CA SER A 24 -12.02 -4.97 9.98
C SER A 24 -11.53 -3.65 9.39
N VAL A 25 -10.44 -3.67 8.62
CA VAL A 25 -9.74 -2.45 8.16
C VAL A 25 -9.32 -2.60 6.71
N ARG A 26 -9.66 -1.63 5.86
CA ARG A 26 -9.19 -1.61 4.47
C ARG A 26 -7.72 -1.19 4.40
N ALA A 27 -6.94 -1.90 3.60
CA ALA A 27 -5.54 -1.57 3.34
C ALA A 27 -5.28 -1.49 1.83
N ALA A 28 -4.49 -0.51 1.39
CA ALA A 28 -4.10 -0.34 0.01
C ALA A 28 -2.67 -0.84 -0.19
N ALA A 29 -2.49 -1.84 -1.06
CA ALA A 29 -1.21 -2.23 -1.61
C ALA A 29 -0.99 -1.47 -2.92
N VAL A 30 -0.12 -0.46 -2.89
CA VAL A 30 0.10 0.43 -4.03
C VAL A 30 1.38 0.05 -4.77
N PHE A 31 1.27 -0.09 -6.09
CA PHE A 31 2.41 -0.11 -6.99
C PHE A 31 2.30 1.05 -7.98
N PRO A 32 3.16 2.08 -7.91
CA PRO A 32 3.02 3.30 -8.71
C PRO A 32 3.41 3.15 -10.18
N ASN A 33 3.12 2.01 -10.78
CA ASN A 33 3.39 1.72 -12.17
C ASN A 33 2.22 0.93 -12.77
N SER A 34 2.37 0.48 -14.01
CA SER A 34 1.36 -0.35 -14.67
C SER A 34 1.18 -1.69 -13.96
N TYR A 35 -0.06 -2.20 -14.00
CA TYR A 35 -0.41 -3.52 -13.47
C TYR A 35 0.54 -4.65 -13.91
N PRO A 36 0.90 -4.83 -15.20
CA PRO A 36 1.78 -5.93 -15.61
C PRO A 36 3.17 -5.88 -14.96
N VAL A 37 3.71 -4.67 -14.79
CA VAL A 37 5.00 -4.46 -14.13
C VAL A 37 4.89 -4.77 -12.64
N GLY A 38 3.82 -4.33 -11.98
CA GLY A 38 3.58 -4.62 -10.57
C GLY A 38 3.39 -6.10 -10.28
N MET A 39 2.62 -6.80 -11.12
CA MET A 39 2.43 -8.26 -11.00
C MET A 39 3.68 -9.07 -11.33
N SER A 40 4.72 -8.42 -11.86
CA SER A 40 6.04 -9.00 -12.10
C SER A 40 7.08 -8.51 -11.08
N ASN A 41 6.66 -7.77 -10.04
CA ASN A 41 7.54 -7.22 -9.01
C ASN A 41 7.44 -8.02 -7.70
N ILE A 42 8.51 -8.73 -7.33
CA ILE A 42 8.52 -9.57 -6.13
C ILE A 42 8.35 -8.77 -4.82
N GLY A 43 8.80 -7.52 -4.78
CA GLY A 43 8.66 -6.65 -3.61
C GLY A 43 7.19 -6.30 -3.36
N PHE A 44 6.48 -5.92 -4.42
CA PHE A 44 5.05 -5.68 -4.37
C PHE A 44 4.24 -6.93 -4.05
N LEU A 45 4.52 -8.05 -4.72
CA LEU A 45 3.84 -9.33 -4.44
C LEU A 45 4.08 -9.78 -2.99
N THR A 46 5.28 -9.56 -2.46
CA THR A 46 5.59 -9.82 -1.05
C THR A 46 4.78 -8.91 -0.12
N LEU A 47 4.72 -7.61 -0.39
CA LEU A 47 3.89 -6.67 0.39
C LEU A 47 2.43 -7.14 0.44
N PHE A 48 1.85 -7.41 -0.73
CA PHE A 48 0.45 -7.82 -0.84
C PHE A 48 0.18 -9.14 -0.11
N ALA A 49 1.05 -10.14 -0.27
CA ALA A 49 0.94 -11.40 0.46
C ALA A 49 1.03 -11.21 1.99
N ARG A 50 1.89 -10.30 2.46
CA ARG A 50 2.09 -10.06 3.91
C ARG A 50 0.94 -9.30 4.56
N MET A 51 0.18 -8.53 3.80
CA MET A 51 -1.08 -7.98 4.31
C MET A 51 -2.09 -9.08 4.61
N HIS A 52 -2.18 -10.11 3.75
CA HIS A 52 -3.12 -11.23 3.92
C HIS A 52 -2.81 -12.16 5.10
N ASP A 53 -1.60 -12.09 5.66
CA ASP A 53 -1.22 -12.80 6.89
C ASP A 53 -2.07 -12.33 8.09
N PHE A 54 -2.67 -11.14 8.03
CA PHE A 54 -3.45 -10.54 9.12
C PHE A 54 -4.94 -10.49 8.75
N HIS A 55 -5.79 -11.15 9.54
CA HIS A 55 -7.22 -11.24 9.26
C HIS A 55 -7.94 -9.88 9.36
N GLN A 56 -7.37 -8.92 10.09
CA GLN A 56 -7.93 -7.58 10.26
C GLN A 56 -7.87 -6.79 8.96
N LEU A 57 -6.84 -7.01 8.13
CA LEU A 57 -6.56 -6.22 6.94
C LEU A 57 -7.28 -6.79 5.72
N TYR A 58 -8.05 -5.94 5.04
CA TYR A 58 -8.61 -6.22 3.73
C TYR A 58 -7.79 -5.51 2.65
N PRO A 59 -6.73 -6.15 2.10
CA PRO A 59 -5.85 -5.51 1.15
C PRO A 59 -6.49 -5.43 -0.23
N GLN A 60 -6.36 -4.28 -0.88
CA GLN A 60 -6.72 -4.07 -2.28
C GLN A 60 -5.55 -3.44 -3.03
N ARG A 61 -5.42 -3.78 -4.30
CA ARG A 61 -4.29 -3.39 -5.15
C ARG A 61 -4.60 -2.13 -5.93
N PHE A 62 -3.59 -1.27 -6.01
CA PHE A 62 -3.63 -0.02 -6.75
C PHE A 62 -2.46 0.07 -7.70
N PHE A 63 -2.74 0.48 -8.94
CA PHE A 63 -1.76 0.64 -10.00
C PHE A 63 -1.97 1.96 -10.71
N LYS A 64 -0.92 2.56 -11.27
CA LYS A 64 -0.99 3.88 -11.93
C LYS A 64 -2.07 3.96 -13.01
N ASN A 65 -2.28 2.87 -13.74
CA ASN A 65 -3.21 2.78 -14.86
C ASN A 65 -4.69 2.68 -14.45
N PHE A 66 -4.99 2.71 -13.15
CA PHE A 66 -6.34 2.71 -12.59
C PHE A 66 -6.46 3.81 -11.52
N ASP A 67 -7.56 4.55 -11.50
CA ASP A 67 -7.82 5.57 -10.47
C ASP A 67 -8.42 4.99 -9.18
N VAL A 68 -8.86 3.73 -9.25
CA VAL A 68 -9.55 3.01 -8.19
C VAL A 68 -8.88 1.66 -7.93
N SER A 69 -9.21 1.05 -6.78
CA SER A 69 -8.73 -0.29 -6.45
C SER A 69 -9.13 -1.31 -7.51
N LEU A 70 -8.28 -2.32 -7.69
CA LEU A 70 -8.52 -3.37 -8.67
C LEU A 70 -9.72 -4.24 -8.26
N GLU A 71 -9.86 -4.55 -6.97
CA GLU A 71 -10.83 -5.50 -6.42
C GLU A 71 -12.25 -4.93 -6.33
N GLU A 72 -12.43 -3.76 -5.71
CA GLU A 72 -13.76 -3.20 -5.43
C GLU A 72 -14.01 -1.83 -6.07
N ARG A 73 -13.07 -1.32 -6.87
CA ARG A 73 -13.19 -0.03 -7.55
C ARG A 73 -13.43 1.15 -6.58
N MET A 74 -12.78 1.11 -5.43
CA MET A 74 -12.83 2.14 -4.41
C MET A 74 -11.69 3.15 -4.59
N PRO A 75 -11.90 4.45 -4.31
CA PRO A 75 -10.83 5.44 -4.35
C PRO A 75 -9.81 5.21 -3.23
N LEU A 76 -8.57 5.67 -3.41
CA LEU A 76 -7.49 5.47 -2.43
C LEU A 76 -7.80 6.12 -1.06
N SER A 77 -8.56 7.22 -1.03
CA SER A 77 -9.04 7.88 0.19
C SER A 77 -9.92 7.00 1.08
N ALA A 78 -10.47 5.90 0.58
CA ALA A 78 -11.26 4.95 1.36
C ALA A 78 -10.39 3.98 2.20
N PHE A 79 -9.06 4.09 2.12
CA PHE A 79 -8.11 3.17 2.73
C PHE A 79 -7.29 3.88 3.81
N PRO A 80 -7.55 3.64 5.11
CA PRO A 80 -6.78 4.26 6.18
C PRO A 80 -5.32 3.80 6.23
N ILE A 81 -5.02 2.61 5.71
CA ILE A 81 -3.66 2.09 5.62
C ILE A 81 -3.25 2.03 4.15
N ILE A 82 -2.20 2.76 3.78
CA ILE A 82 -1.66 2.78 2.43
C ILE A 82 -0.20 2.35 2.50
N ALA A 83 0.13 1.21 1.91
CA ALA A 83 1.51 0.76 1.78
C ALA A 83 1.91 0.70 0.31
N ALA A 84 2.99 1.40 -0.05
CA ALA A 84 3.47 1.47 -1.42
C ALA A 84 4.82 0.79 -1.60
N SER A 85 4.96 0.02 -2.67
CA SER A 85 6.24 -0.50 -3.13
C SER A 85 6.73 0.35 -4.30
N ILE A 86 7.78 1.14 -4.06
CA ILE A 86 8.41 2.07 -5.00
C ILE A 86 9.65 1.39 -5.57
N ALA A 87 9.54 0.89 -6.81
CA ALA A 87 10.57 0.06 -7.41
C ALA A 87 11.54 0.87 -8.28
N TYR A 88 11.04 1.93 -8.93
CA TYR A 88 11.80 2.74 -9.89
C TYR A 88 11.78 4.23 -9.51
N GLU A 89 12.71 5.02 -10.02
CA GLU A 89 12.80 6.46 -9.74
C GLU A 89 11.56 7.22 -10.23
N MET A 90 11.02 6.84 -11.39
CA MET A 90 9.78 7.45 -11.89
C MET A 90 8.56 7.14 -11.01
N ASP A 91 8.62 6.10 -10.18
CA ASP A 91 7.53 5.75 -9.27
C ASP A 91 7.36 6.79 -8.16
N PHE A 92 8.38 7.61 -7.85
CA PHE A 92 8.23 8.73 -6.90
C PHE A 92 7.14 9.71 -7.36
N PHE A 93 7.20 10.14 -8.63
CA PHE A 93 6.24 11.07 -9.21
C PHE A 93 4.88 10.41 -9.40
N ASN A 94 4.87 9.18 -9.91
CA ASN A 94 3.63 8.43 -10.11
C ASN A 94 2.90 8.21 -8.79
N PHE A 95 3.63 7.97 -7.69
CA PHE A 95 3.03 7.76 -6.38
C PHE A 95 2.35 9.03 -5.85
N VAL A 96 3.02 10.17 -5.93
CA VAL A 96 2.44 11.46 -5.53
C VAL A 96 1.20 11.79 -6.37
N ASP A 97 1.25 11.54 -7.67
CA ASP A 97 0.11 11.70 -8.57
C ASP A 97 -1.06 10.78 -8.19
N MET A 98 -0.80 9.51 -7.88
CA MET A 98 -1.82 8.56 -7.42
C MET A 98 -2.46 8.98 -6.09
N LEU A 99 -1.69 9.51 -5.14
CA LEU A 99 -2.26 10.05 -3.89
C LEU A 99 -3.25 11.18 -4.18
N ARG A 100 -2.84 12.15 -5.02
CA ARG A 100 -3.68 13.29 -5.40
C ARG A 100 -4.97 12.86 -6.10
N ARG A 101 -4.85 12.02 -7.14
CA ARG A 101 -6.02 11.48 -7.88
C ARG A 101 -6.93 10.65 -6.98
N GLY A 102 -6.35 9.91 -6.05
CA GLY A 102 -7.07 9.09 -5.09
C GLY A 102 -7.68 9.85 -3.91
N GLY A 103 -7.54 11.18 -3.83
CA GLY A 103 -8.10 12.01 -2.76
C GLY A 103 -7.35 11.90 -1.43
N VAL A 104 -6.08 11.51 -1.44
CA VAL A 104 -5.21 11.43 -0.27
C VAL A 104 -4.24 12.61 -0.29
N PRO A 105 -4.19 13.46 0.76
CA PRO A 105 -3.23 14.55 0.83
C PRO A 105 -1.80 14.02 0.67
N ALA A 106 -1.04 14.59 -0.28
CA ALA A 106 0.33 14.14 -0.54
C ALA A 106 1.27 14.50 0.61
N ASP A 107 1.08 15.65 1.25
CA ASP A 107 1.84 16.06 2.44
C ASP A 107 1.43 15.22 3.65
N ALA A 108 2.39 14.51 4.24
CA ALA A 108 2.19 13.70 5.43
C ALA A 108 1.55 14.45 6.60
N ARG A 109 1.84 15.75 6.74
CA ARG A 109 1.35 16.58 7.85
C ARG A 109 -0.15 16.88 7.73
N GLN A 110 -0.73 16.73 6.54
CA GLN A 110 -2.14 16.98 6.28
C GLN A 110 -3.02 15.72 6.47
N ARG A 111 -2.43 14.59 6.87
CA ARG A 111 -3.14 13.32 7.08
C ARG A 111 -3.29 13.01 8.57
N GLU A 112 -4.53 12.99 9.04
CA GLU A 112 -4.89 12.61 10.41
C GLU A 112 -5.37 11.15 10.50
N ASN A 113 -6.27 10.75 9.59
CA ASN A 113 -6.98 9.47 9.64
C ASN A 113 -6.43 8.42 8.67
N SER A 114 -5.22 8.62 8.15
CA SER A 114 -4.55 7.65 7.29
C SER A 114 -3.04 7.64 7.52
N ILE A 115 -2.44 6.49 7.25
CA ILE A 115 -0.99 6.28 7.31
C ILE A 115 -0.48 5.77 5.96
N VAL A 116 0.53 6.44 5.44
CA VAL A 116 1.24 6.11 4.21
C VAL A 116 2.61 5.56 4.58
N ILE A 117 2.83 4.30 4.22
CA ILE A 117 4.10 3.59 4.44
C ILE A 117 4.69 3.30 3.08
N VAL A 118 5.97 3.62 2.87
CA VAL A 118 6.63 3.35 1.59
C VAL A 118 7.87 2.51 1.80
N GLY A 119 8.16 1.65 0.84
CA GLY A 119 9.41 0.87 0.78
C GLY A 119 9.69 0.47 -0.66
N GLY A 120 10.69 -0.38 -0.87
CA GLY A 120 11.11 -0.82 -2.19
C GLY A 120 12.51 -0.36 -2.55
N ALA A 121 12.99 -0.78 -3.72
CA ALA A 121 14.38 -0.62 -4.13
C ALA A 121 14.77 0.86 -4.27
N ALA A 122 13.98 1.65 -5.01
CA ALA A 122 14.28 3.07 -5.24
C ALA A 122 14.27 3.88 -3.93
N VAL A 123 13.32 3.60 -3.03
CA VAL A 123 13.24 4.23 -1.71
C VAL A 123 14.41 3.84 -0.81
N THR A 124 14.88 2.58 -0.89
CA THR A 124 16.05 2.13 -0.12
C THR A 124 17.31 2.84 -0.58
N ILE A 125 17.44 3.13 -1.88
CA ILE A 125 18.58 3.87 -2.44
C ILE A 125 18.50 5.34 -2.05
N ASN A 126 17.34 5.98 -2.19
CA ASN A 126 17.15 7.37 -1.85
C ASN A 126 15.75 7.62 -1.23
N PRO A 127 15.65 7.71 0.11
CA PRO A 127 14.37 7.93 0.78
C PRO A 127 13.93 9.39 0.79
N VAL A 128 14.85 10.34 0.56
CA VAL A 128 14.62 11.79 0.71
C VAL A 128 13.43 12.30 -0.14
N PRO A 129 13.24 11.89 -1.41
CA PRO A 129 12.14 12.37 -2.25
C PRO A 129 10.74 12.13 -1.65
N LEU A 130 10.58 11.10 -0.81
CA LEU A 130 9.30 10.77 -0.18
C LEU A 130 9.24 11.14 1.30
N SER A 131 10.25 11.80 1.86
CA SER A 131 10.32 12.15 3.29
C SER A 131 9.17 13.04 3.78
N LEU A 132 8.67 13.93 2.91
CA LEU A 132 7.49 14.77 3.20
C LEU A 132 6.18 14.11 2.78
N VAL A 133 6.25 13.01 2.03
CA VAL A 133 5.09 12.34 1.43
C VAL A 133 4.67 11.11 2.21
N ALA A 134 5.61 10.35 2.78
CA ALA A 134 5.35 9.15 3.55
C ALA A 134 5.37 9.45 5.05
N ASP A 135 4.55 8.72 5.80
CA ASP A 135 4.53 8.78 7.27
C ASP A 135 5.60 7.86 7.86
N ALA A 136 5.87 6.73 7.22
CA ALA A 136 6.99 5.85 7.54
C ALA A 136 7.68 5.37 6.27
N ILE A 137 9.01 5.31 6.31
CA ILE A 137 9.83 4.82 5.21
C ILE A 137 10.57 3.57 5.68
N PHE A 138 10.35 2.46 4.98
CA PHE A 138 11.08 1.23 5.21
C PHE A 138 12.31 1.17 4.28
N ILE A 139 13.49 1.17 4.89
CA ILE A 139 14.78 1.07 4.20
C ILE A 139 15.34 -0.34 4.37
N GLY A 140 15.73 -0.97 3.27
CA GLY A 140 16.42 -2.26 3.27
C GLY A 140 15.58 -3.42 2.72
N GLN A 141 16.09 -4.63 2.92
CA GLN A 141 15.47 -5.87 2.43
C GLN A 141 15.11 -6.77 3.62
N GLY A 142 13.88 -7.29 3.66
CA GLY A 142 13.52 -8.25 4.70
C GLY A 142 12.04 -8.56 4.80
N LYS A 143 11.68 -9.84 4.61
CA LYS A 143 10.30 -10.35 4.78
C LYS A 143 9.80 -10.25 6.23
N ASN A 144 10.70 -10.31 7.20
CA ASN A 144 10.34 -10.22 8.63
C ASN A 144 9.94 -8.80 9.03
N SER A 145 10.64 -7.79 8.50
CA SER A 145 10.36 -6.39 8.79
C SER A 145 9.02 -5.95 8.23
N ILE A 146 8.72 -6.30 6.97
CA ILE A 146 7.41 -5.98 6.37
C ILE A 146 6.26 -6.65 7.12
N ARG A 147 6.42 -7.91 7.57
CA ARG A 147 5.44 -8.60 8.41
C ARG A 147 5.23 -7.86 9.73
N ARG A 148 6.30 -7.39 10.37
CA ARG A 148 6.22 -6.59 11.60
C ARG A 148 5.43 -5.31 11.38
N ILE A 149 5.72 -4.57 10.31
CA ILE A 149 5.01 -3.33 9.97
C ILE A 149 3.52 -3.61 9.77
N MET A 150 3.18 -4.62 8.96
CA MET A 150 1.79 -5.01 8.70
C MET A 150 1.06 -5.43 9.98
N ARG A 151 1.74 -6.14 10.90
CA ARG A 151 1.17 -6.47 12.22
C ARG A 151 0.81 -5.21 13.00
N VAL A 152 1.74 -4.25 13.10
CA VAL A 152 1.53 -3.04 13.90
C VAL A 152 0.32 -2.26 13.42
N VAL A 153 0.19 -2.05 12.10
CA VAL A 153 -0.97 -1.34 11.53
C VAL A 153 -2.27 -2.15 11.57
N ALA A 154 -2.19 -3.48 11.56
CA ALA A 154 -3.37 -4.35 11.71
C ALA A 154 -3.92 -4.34 13.14
N GLU A 155 -3.04 -4.29 14.15
CA GLU A 155 -3.39 -4.24 15.56
C GLU A 155 -3.77 -2.82 16.03
N ASN A 156 -3.24 -1.79 15.37
CA ASN A 156 -3.40 -0.38 15.73
C ASN A 156 -3.83 0.44 14.50
N PRO A 157 -5.01 0.19 13.90
CA PRO A 157 -5.41 0.90 12.70
C PRO A 157 -5.73 2.37 13.00
N PRO A 158 -5.54 3.29 12.03
CA PRO A 158 -5.98 4.68 12.17
C PRO A 158 -7.47 4.76 12.53
N GLY A 159 -7.80 5.61 13.51
CA GLY A 159 -9.13 5.74 14.09
C GLY A 159 -9.34 4.98 15.40
N ILE A 160 -8.54 3.92 15.65
CA ILE A 160 -8.41 3.30 16.98
C ILE A 160 -7.19 3.85 17.71
N SER A 161 -6.06 3.91 17.01
CA SER A 161 -4.81 4.47 17.52
C SER A 161 -4.48 5.77 16.80
N SER A 162 -3.80 6.67 17.50
CA SER A 162 -3.30 7.89 16.87
C SER A 162 -2.15 7.56 15.92
N LYS A 163 -2.01 8.36 14.86
CA LYS A 163 -0.90 8.23 13.92
C LYS A 163 0.47 8.22 14.63
N MET A 164 0.63 9.08 15.64
CA MET A 164 1.89 9.19 16.37
C MET A 164 2.20 7.93 17.21
N GLU A 165 1.18 7.30 17.82
CA GLU A 165 1.35 6.01 18.51
C GLU A 165 1.85 4.93 17.56
N ILE A 166 1.22 4.81 16.37
CA ILE A 166 1.61 3.83 15.36
C ILE A 166 3.08 4.03 14.98
N LEU A 167 3.48 5.28 14.70
CA LEU A 167 4.85 5.62 14.33
C LEU A 167 5.86 5.32 15.45
N ASN A 168 5.51 5.60 16.71
CA ASN A 168 6.35 5.28 17.87
C ASN A 168 6.54 3.77 18.08
N ILE A 169 5.56 2.93 17.71
CA ILE A 169 5.71 1.48 17.77
C ILE A 169 6.58 0.96 16.61
N LEU A 170 6.47 1.59 15.44
CA LEU A 170 7.28 1.26 14.26
C LEU A 170 8.74 1.64 14.41
N SER A 171 9.07 2.67 15.18
CA SER A 171 10.45 3.15 15.38
C SER A 171 11.27 2.33 16.38
N LYS A 172 10.63 1.46 17.17
CA LYS A 172 11.32 0.55 18.12
C LYS A 172 11.93 -0.66 17.42
#